data_AF-A0AAV2QVD2-F1
#
_entry.id   AF-A0AAV2QVD2-F1
#
_cell.length_a   1.000
_cell.length_b   1.000
_cell.length_c   1.000
_cell.angle_alpha   90.00
_cell.angle_beta   90.00
_cell.angle_gamma   90.00
#
_symmetry.space_group_name_H-M   'P 1'
#
loop_
_entity.id
_entity.type
_entity.pdbx_description
1 polymer ?
#
loop_
_entity_poly.entity_id
_entity_poly.type
_entity_poly.pdbx_seq_one_letter_code
_entity_poly.pdbx_strand_id
1 'polypeptide(L)'
;LLGPSSWKLPDAQVEFPHSRDLFRWVAYFLLMGELCPALAKFSEHIYEPKTLISAVAIRYREIRENLLRALMSQDITNYKKLRNIWEKNPNFLRKEYLLWVKDDLTKHEVMKVWPPITGVDLSTHWD
;
A
#
# COMPACT_ATOMS: atom_id res chain seq x y z
N LEU A 1 27.21 -0.41 8.41
CA LEU A 1 28.52 -0.60 9.07
C LEU A 1 28.99 -2.02 8.74
N LEU A 2 30.09 -2.14 8.01
CA LEU A 2 30.67 -3.40 7.54
C LEU A 2 31.51 -4.01 8.67
N GLY A 3 31.34 -5.31 8.95
CA GLY A 3 32.23 -6.04 9.86
C GLY A 3 33.58 -6.39 9.20
N PRO A 4 34.58 -6.85 9.97
CA PRO A 4 35.99 -6.99 9.55
C PRO A 4 36.27 -7.98 8.42
N SER A 5 35.27 -8.74 7.96
CA SER A 5 35.43 -9.78 6.95
C SER A 5 34.46 -9.50 5.83
N SER A 6 34.96 -9.03 4.69
CA SER A 6 34.23 -8.62 3.49
C SER A 6 33.42 -9.75 2.82
N TRP A 7 32.47 -10.33 3.54
CA TRP A 7 31.55 -11.33 3.02
C TRP A 7 30.57 -10.65 2.06
N LYS A 8 30.58 -11.10 0.80
CA LYS A 8 29.52 -10.78 -0.15
C LYS A 8 28.27 -11.54 0.32
N LEU A 9 27.31 -10.81 0.88
CA LEU A 9 25.99 -11.37 1.13
C LEU A 9 25.37 -11.69 -0.24
N PRO A 10 24.86 -12.91 -0.47
CA PRO A 10 24.05 -13.18 -1.65
C PRO A 10 22.83 -12.26 -1.66
N ASP A 11 22.31 -11.93 -2.84
CA ASP A 11 21.03 -11.24 -3.00
C ASP A 11 19.90 -12.16 -2.48
N ALA A 12 19.74 -12.17 -1.16
CA ALA A 12 18.69 -12.89 -0.48
C ALA A 12 17.51 -11.94 -0.29
N GLN A 13 16.34 -12.34 -0.77
CA GLN A 13 15.09 -11.69 -0.39
C GLN A 13 14.83 -12.02 1.08
N VAL A 14 15.02 -11.02 1.95
CA VAL A 14 14.66 -11.08 3.37
C VAL A 14 13.38 -10.30 3.60
N GLU A 15 12.54 -10.79 4.51
CA GLU A 15 11.34 -10.07 4.92
C GLU A 15 11.70 -8.65 5.37
N PHE A 16 10.92 -7.67 4.91
CA PHE A 16 11.15 -6.28 5.26
C PHE A 16 10.91 -6.08 6.77
N PRO A 17 11.82 -5.41 7.51
CA PRO A 17 11.69 -5.28 8.97
C PRO A 17 10.34 -4.68 9.38
N HIS A 18 9.69 -5.29 10.38
CA HIS A 18 8.42 -4.79 10.93
C HIS A 18 8.65 -3.42 11.58
N SER A 19 8.31 -2.39 10.85
CA SER A 19 8.66 -1.01 11.15
C SER A 19 7.67 -0.07 10.49
N ARG A 20 7.67 1.21 10.88
CA ARG A 20 6.88 2.24 10.19
C ARG A 20 7.19 2.31 8.68
N ASP A 21 8.40 1.93 8.28
CA ASP A 21 8.81 1.90 6.87
C ASP A 21 8.13 0.79 6.07
N LEU A 22 7.83 -0.35 6.70
CA LEU A 22 7.02 -1.40 6.07
C LEU A 22 5.69 -0.85 5.58
N PHE A 23 4.98 -0.12 6.45
CA PHE A 23 3.68 0.47 6.12
C PHE A 23 3.78 1.55 5.04
N ARG A 24 4.93 2.23 4.90
CA ARG A 24 5.18 3.17 3.80
C ARG A 24 5.21 2.45 2.45
N TRP A 25 5.87 1.31 2.39
CA TRP A 25 5.91 0.47 1.19
C TRP A 25 4.57 -0.19 0.92
N VAL A 26 3.88 -0.73 1.93
CA VAL A 26 2.52 -1.28 1.76
C VAL A 26 1.55 -0.22 1.24
N ALA A 27 1.59 1.00 1.78
CA ALA A 27 0.80 2.11 1.26
C ALA A 27 1.12 2.41 -0.21
N TYR A 28 2.41 2.40 -0.57
CA TYR A 28 2.85 2.64 -1.94
C TYR A 28 2.31 1.56 -2.89
N PHE A 29 2.52 0.29 -2.57
CA PHE A 29 2.03 -0.83 -3.38
C PHE A 29 0.49 -0.87 -3.46
N LEU A 30 -0.22 -0.44 -2.41
CA LEU A 30 -1.66 -0.28 -2.45
C LEU A 30 -2.09 0.78 -3.46
N LEU A 31 -1.49 1.98 -3.43
CA LEU A 31 -1.82 3.07 -4.35
C LEU A 31 -1.44 2.76 -5.81
N MET A 32 -0.34 2.05 -6.02
CA MET A 32 0.08 1.60 -7.35
C MET A 32 -0.75 0.42 -7.88
N GLY A 33 -1.58 -0.19 -7.03
CA GLY A 33 -2.35 -1.39 -7.37
C GLY A 33 -1.52 -2.67 -7.48
N GLU A 34 -0.27 -2.65 -7.02
CA GLU A 34 0.60 -3.83 -6.93
C GLU A 34 0.17 -4.78 -5.82
N LEU A 35 -0.33 -4.23 -4.71
CA LEU A 35 -0.94 -5.03 -3.63
C LEU A 35 -2.33 -5.56 -4.03
N CYS A 36 -2.98 -4.92 -4.99
CA CYS A 36 -4.36 -5.22 -5.41
C CYS A 36 -4.58 -4.84 -6.88
N PRO A 37 -4.49 -5.80 -7.83
CA PRO A 37 -4.53 -5.52 -9.26
C PRO A 37 -5.81 -4.85 -9.76
N ALA A 38 -6.94 -5.02 -9.07
CA ALA A 38 -8.18 -4.32 -9.41
C ALA A 38 -8.07 -2.79 -9.28
N LEU A 39 -7.09 -2.29 -8.52
CA LEU A 39 -6.78 -0.87 -8.39
C LEU A 39 -5.70 -0.38 -9.37
N ALA A 40 -4.96 -1.28 -10.04
CA ALA A 40 -3.82 -0.92 -10.89
C ALA A 40 -4.18 0.07 -12.01
N LYS A 41 -5.40 -0.03 -12.56
CA LYS A 41 -5.94 0.88 -13.57
C LYS A 41 -6.08 2.34 -13.12
N PHE A 42 -6.03 2.61 -11.80
CA PHE A 42 -6.14 3.95 -11.24
C PHE A 42 -4.78 4.57 -10.88
N SER A 43 -3.68 3.83 -11.01
CA SER A 43 -2.35 4.25 -10.55
C SER A 43 -1.87 5.55 -11.21
N GLU A 44 -2.20 5.78 -12.48
CA GLU A 44 -1.89 7.02 -13.21
C GLU A 44 -2.64 8.26 -12.65
N HIS A 45 -3.76 8.02 -11.98
CA HIS A 45 -4.62 9.03 -11.37
C HIS A 45 -4.31 9.31 -9.90
N ILE A 46 -3.19 8.80 -9.38
CA ILE A 46 -2.75 9.03 -7.99
C ILE A 46 -1.81 10.25 -7.89
N TYR A 47 -2.00 11.08 -6.87
CA TYR A 47 -1.08 12.18 -6.54
C TYR A 47 0.24 11.64 -5.98
N GLU A 48 1.34 11.91 -6.69
CA GLU A 48 2.72 11.77 -6.21
C GLU A 48 2.98 10.58 -5.24
N PRO A 49 2.69 9.32 -5.65
CA PRO A 49 2.76 8.16 -4.75
C PRO A 49 4.15 7.94 -4.16
N LYS A 50 5.22 8.39 -4.84
CA LYS A 50 6.61 8.35 -4.35
C LYS A 50 6.83 9.10 -3.03
N THR A 51 5.94 10.03 -2.66
CA THR A 51 6.00 10.74 -1.37
C THR A 51 5.72 9.83 -0.16
N LEU A 52 5.16 8.64 -0.39
CA LEU A 52 4.96 7.64 0.66
C LEU A 52 6.28 7.03 1.14
N ILE A 53 7.23 6.83 0.23
CA ILE A 53 8.51 6.13 0.50
C ILE A 53 9.71 7.07 0.56
N SER A 54 9.57 8.32 0.10
CA SER A 54 10.63 9.33 0.10
C SER A 54 10.25 10.58 0.91
N ALA A 55 10.96 11.69 0.70
CA ALA A 55 10.65 12.96 1.33
C ALA A 55 9.23 13.40 0.94
N VAL A 56 8.43 13.78 1.94
CA VAL A 56 7.03 14.16 1.75
C VAL A 56 6.89 15.68 1.69
N ALA A 57 6.24 16.19 0.66
CA ALA A 57 5.85 17.59 0.62
C ALA A 57 4.80 17.86 1.70
N ILE A 58 4.81 19.07 2.30
CA ILE A 58 3.95 19.44 3.43
C ILE A 58 2.46 19.13 3.13
N ARG A 59 2.01 19.41 1.91
CA ARG A 59 0.62 19.18 1.46
C ARG A 59 0.15 17.72 1.54
N TYR A 60 1.06 16.74 1.49
CA TYR A 60 0.71 15.31 1.54
C TYR A 60 0.97 14.68 2.91
N ARG A 61 1.50 15.46 3.88
CA ARG A 61 1.89 14.91 5.19
C ARG A 61 0.69 14.31 5.93
N GLU A 62 -0.39 15.06 6.07
CA GLU A 62 -1.59 14.59 6.79
C GLU A 62 -2.24 13.38 6.10
N ILE A 63 -2.43 13.45 4.78
CA ILE A 63 -3.02 12.37 3.99
C ILE A 63 -2.18 11.09 4.10
N ARG A 64 -0.84 11.22 4.08
CA ARG A 64 0.10 10.12 4.35
C ARG A 64 -0.04 9.57 5.76
N GLU A 65 -0.02 10.41 6.79
CA GLU A 65 -0.14 9.92 8.17
C GLU A 65 -1.47 9.21 8.42
N ASN A 66 -2.58 9.69 7.83
CA ASN A 66 -3.88 9.04 7.94
C ASN A 66 -3.87 7.63 7.33
N LEU A 67 -3.31 7.49 6.12
CA LEU A 67 -3.18 6.18 5.46
C LEU A 67 -2.27 5.23 6.26
N LEU A 68 -1.09 5.71 6.69
CA LEU A 68 -0.15 4.90 7.47
C LEU A 68 -0.73 4.46 8.80
N ARG A 69 -1.40 5.37 9.52
CA ARG A 69 -2.05 5.08 10.81
C ARG A 69 -3.14 4.01 10.64
N ALA A 70 -3.96 4.12 9.59
CA ALA A 70 -5.00 3.14 9.33
C ALA A 70 -4.41 1.75 9.05
N LEU A 71 -3.37 1.66 8.21
CA LEU A 71 -2.65 0.41 7.94
C LEU A 71 -2.02 -0.18 9.21
N MET A 72 -1.33 0.64 10.01
CA MET A 72 -0.71 0.22 11.27
C MET A 72 -1.73 -0.27 12.29
N SER A 73 -2.90 0.38 12.39
CA SER A 73 -3.94 0.02 13.37
C SER A 73 -4.51 -1.39 13.20
N GLN A 74 -4.44 -1.94 11.99
CA GLN A 74 -4.87 -3.30 11.65
C GLN A 74 -3.70 -4.21 11.26
N ASP A 75 -2.47 -3.77 11.47
CA ASP A 75 -1.24 -4.47 11.10
C ASP A 75 -1.24 -5.00 9.65
N ILE A 76 -1.68 -4.16 8.71
CA ILE A 76 -1.78 -4.53 7.31
C ILE A 76 -0.38 -4.55 6.69
N THR A 77 0.15 -5.76 6.50
CA THR A 77 1.48 -5.98 5.92
C THR A 77 1.45 -6.67 4.56
N ASN A 78 0.30 -7.25 4.16
CA ASN A 78 0.12 -7.95 2.89
C ASN A 78 -1.36 -7.99 2.48
N TYR A 79 -1.62 -8.46 1.24
CA TYR A 79 -2.97 -8.54 0.67
C TYR A 79 -3.90 -9.44 1.49
N LYS A 80 -3.41 -10.59 1.98
CA LYS A 80 -4.21 -11.53 2.78
C LYS A 80 -4.78 -10.88 4.04
N LYS A 81 -3.97 -10.12 4.79
CA LYS A 81 -4.45 -9.36 5.95
C LYS A 81 -5.46 -8.29 5.55
N LEU A 82 -5.19 -7.55 4.47
CA LEU A 82 -6.10 -6.51 3.96
C LEU A 82 -7.46 -7.09 3.54
N ARG A 83 -7.45 -8.21 2.82
CA ARG A 83 -8.64 -8.95 2.41
C ARG A 83 -9.46 -9.41 3.61
N ASN A 84 -8.83 -10.02 4.62
CA ASN A 84 -9.51 -10.44 5.85
C ASN A 84 -10.21 -9.27 6.57
N ILE A 85 -9.62 -8.06 6.51
CA ILE A 85 -10.27 -6.86 7.03
C ILE A 85 -11.40 -6.41 6.13
N TRP A 86 -11.25 -6.41 4.80
CA TRP A 86 -12.34 -6.03 3.89
C TRP A 86 -13.55 -6.96 3.94
N GLU A 87 -13.35 -8.26 4.19
CA GLU A 87 -14.44 -9.22 4.39
C GLU A 87 -15.29 -8.86 5.63
N LYS A 88 -14.71 -8.22 6.65
CA LYS A 88 -15.40 -7.77 7.87
C LYS A 88 -15.87 -6.31 7.81
N ASN A 89 -15.07 -5.46 7.18
CA ASN A 89 -15.29 -4.04 7.03
C ASN A 89 -14.96 -3.62 5.57
N PRO A 90 -15.94 -3.76 4.66
CA PRO A 90 -15.76 -3.46 3.24
C PRO A 90 -15.30 -2.03 2.96
N ASN A 91 -15.52 -1.08 3.88
CA ASN A 91 -15.17 0.32 3.70
C ASN A 91 -13.80 0.70 4.26
N PHE A 92 -13.09 -0.22 4.92
CA PHE A 92 -11.76 0.03 5.47
C PHE A 92 -10.81 0.58 4.40
N LEU A 93 -10.04 1.64 4.70
CA LEU A 93 -9.14 2.37 3.79
C LEU A 93 -9.77 3.10 2.61
N ARG A 94 -11.08 3.00 2.38
CA ARG A 94 -11.70 3.65 1.21
C ARG A 94 -11.51 5.16 1.25
N LYS A 95 -11.74 5.79 2.40
CA LYS A 95 -11.62 7.25 2.55
C LYS A 95 -10.17 7.69 2.37
N GLU A 96 -9.25 7.00 3.02
CA GLU A 96 -7.82 7.25 2.97
C GLU A 96 -7.29 7.12 1.54
N TYR A 97 -7.69 6.08 0.80
CA TYR A 97 -7.31 5.89 -0.61
C TYR A 97 -7.86 7.02 -1.50
N LEU A 98 -9.13 7.39 -1.35
CA LEU A 98 -9.76 8.42 -2.19
C LEU A 98 -9.12 9.81 -2.04
N LEU A 99 -8.46 10.10 -0.91
CA LEU A 99 -7.68 11.34 -0.73
C LEU A 99 -6.45 11.42 -1.64
N TRP A 100 -5.96 10.28 -2.14
CA TRP A 100 -4.83 10.21 -3.06
C TRP A 100 -5.23 10.30 -4.54
N VAL A 101 -6.52 10.22 -4.85
CA VAL A 101 -7.02 10.21 -6.23
C VAL A 101 -7.23 11.65 -6.74
N LYS A 102 -6.71 11.93 -7.94
CA LYS A 102 -6.68 13.26 -8.57
C LYS A 102 -8.05 13.86 -8.85
N ASP A 103 -8.89 13.11 -9.54
CA ASP A 103 -10.13 13.61 -10.09
C ASP A 103 -11.35 12.86 -9.54
N ASP A 104 -12.48 13.56 -9.46
CA ASP A 104 -13.70 13.02 -8.85
C ASP A 104 -14.33 11.90 -9.69
N LEU A 105 -14.16 11.93 -11.02
CA LEU A 105 -14.60 10.85 -11.90
C LEU A 105 -13.91 9.53 -11.51
N THR A 106 -12.58 9.56 -11.35
CA THR A 106 -11.82 8.41 -10.90
C THR A 106 -12.19 8.00 -9.48
N LYS A 107 -12.46 8.94 -8.56
CA LYS A 107 -12.98 8.60 -7.22
C LYS A 107 -14.29 7.82 -7.31
N HIS A 108 -15.21 8.22 -8.20
CA HIS A 108 -16.45 7.48 -8.43
C HIS A 108 -16.20 6.06 -8.97
N GLU A 109 -15.28 5.90 -9.91
CA GLU A 109 -14.91 4.57 -10.44
C GLU A 109 -14.24 3.68 -9.39
N VAL A 110 -13.38 4.23 -8.54
CA VAL A 110 -12.77 3.51 -7.40
C VAL A 110 -13.85 3.04 -6.44
N MET A 111 -14.83 3.89 -6.10
CA MET A 111 -15.92 3.52 -5.19
C MET A 111 -16.77 2.36 -5.71
N LYS A 112 -16.97 2.27 -7.04
CA LYS A 112 -17.75 1.18 -7.67
C LYS A 112 -17.09 -0.19 -7.52
N VAL A 113 -15.76 -0.24 -7.47
CA VAL A 113 -15.00 -1.50 -7.35
C VAL A 113 -14.57 -1.81 -5.91
N TRP A 114 -14.98 -1.00 -4.94
CA TRP A 114 -14.57 -1.14 -3.54
C TRP A 114 -15.53 -2.05 -2.73
N PRO A 115 -15.04 -3.01 -1.92
CA PRO A 115 -13.64 -3.39 -1.74
C PRO A 115 -13.13 -4.23 -2.93
N PRO A 116 -11.88 -4.01 -3.37
CA PRO A 116 -11.34 -4.67 -4.55
C PRO A 116 -10.82 -6.08 -4.20
N ILE A 117 -11.71 -6.95 -3.73
CA ILE A 117 -11.40 -8.36 -3.47
C ILE A 117 -11.48 -9.10 -4.81
N THR A 118 -10.32 -9.41 -5.41
CA THR A 118 -10.27 -10.30 -6.56
C THR A 118 -10.41 -11.73 -6.07
N GLY A 119 -11.29 -12.53 -6.69
CA GLY A 119 -11.44 -13.95 -6.37
C GLY A 119 -10.21 -14.80 -6.67
N VAL A 120 -9.21 -14.23 -7.37
CA VAL A 120 -7.93 -14.86 -7.66
C VAL A 120 -6.98 -14.61 -6.49
N ASP A 121 -6.54 -15.70 -5.84
CA ASP A 121 -5.51 -15.67 -4.81
C ASP A 121 -4.15 -15.36 -5.44
N LEU A 122 -3.64 -14.15 -5.17
CA LEU A 122 -2.36 -13.65 -5.70
C LEU A 122 -1.18 -13.97 -4.77
N SER A 123 -1.36 -14.82 -3.77
CA SER A 123 -0.26 -15.29 -2.90
C SER A 123 0.87 -15.97 -3.67
N THR A 124 0.63 -16.43 -4.90
CA THR A 124 1.60 -17.16 -5.73
C THR A 124 2.74 -16.31 -6.33
N HIS A 125 2.79 -14.99 -6.12
CA HIS A 125 3.83 -14.15 -6.74
C HIS A 125 4.95 -13.66 -5.80
N TRP A 126 4.89 -13.97 -4.49
CA TRP A 126 5.87 -13.47 -3.51
C TRP A 126 6.25 -14.48 -2.40
N ASP A 127 6.23 -15.78 -2.72
CA ASP A 127 6.84 -16.83 -1.88
C ASP A 127 8.31 -17.06 -2.24
#